data_AF-A0A935ZKS9-F1
#
_entry.id   AF-A0A935ZKS9-F1
#
_cell.length_a   1.000
_cell.length_b   1.000
_cell.length_c   1.000
_cell.angle_alpha   90.00
_cell.angle_beta   90.00
_cell.angle_gamma   90.00
#
_symmetry.space_group_name_H-M   'P 1'
#
loop_
_entity.id
_entity.type
_entity.pdbx_description
1 polymer ?
#
loop_
_entity_poly.entity_id
_entity_poly.type
_entity_poly.pdbx_seq_one_letter_code
_entity_poly.pdbx_strand_id
1 'polypeptide(L)'
;MPTVAETAGTASRAVAPDRTHTFARPAEWPPALLFPSIYDPADASVSIGEGGDLRLRHHVADASYTEVAATWGEVLETGGFTRVTPCVEAPRHTCAWIGHDRRVGVDIGARGNGEVEATVQWLPVGHQPVSSLPGPCVKPPTQAREILVTSSGIDQQGEFRESSVRWLLSTTPLIDLDGDGQLDVVVPHAEGGTCPWEVPHDAYVMRGSCGHRIGTFIGFVDVSSHVAGFDHGIRELHTAASWATRGGASMVPDHHERTRHYAFDGRAMRLVDDATSSGRCHHCSASHCTTP
;
A
#
# COMPACT_ATOMS: atom_id res chain seq x y z
N MET A 1 14.47 11.58 -52.06
CA MET A 1 14.15 11.16 -50.69
C MET A 1 13.35 12.28 -50.06
N PRO A 2 12.05 12.11 -49.74
CA PRO A 2 11.27 13.19 -49.17
C PRO A 2 11.48 13.25 -47.65
N THR A 3 11.75 14.45 -47.16
CA THR A 3 11.84 14.81 -45.75
C THR A 3 10.44 14.84 -45.17
N VAL A 4 10.14 13.95 -44.21
CA VAL A 4 8.86 13.96 -43.48
C VAL A 4 8.97 14.99 -42.37
N ALA A 5 8.14 16.03 -42.43
CA ALA A 5 8.02 17.03 -41.38
C ALA A 5 7.23 16.46 -40.21
N GLU A 6 7.86 16.45 -39.04
CA GLU A 6 7.27 16.00 -37.77
C GLU A 6 6.46 17.14 -37.16
N THR A 7 5.12 17.04 -37.23
CA THR A 7 4.21 17.97 -36.55
C THR A 7 4.11 17.63 -35.07
N ALA A 8 4.72 18.46 -34.22
CA ALA A 8 4.55 18.42 -32.78
C ALA A 8 3.11 18.80 -32.40
N GLY A 9 2.29 17.79 -32.05
CA GLY A 9 0.96 17.99 -31.50
C GLY A 9 1.04 18.53 -30.08
N THR A 10 0.50 19.72 -29.85
CA THR A 10 0.38 20.32 -28.52
C THR A 10 -0.65 19.52 -27.72
N ALA A 11 -0.20 18.70 -26.78
CA ALA A 11 -1.09 17.98 -25.87
C ALA A 11 -1.86 18.99 -25.02
N SER A 12 -3.17 19.07 -25.21
CA SER A 12 -4.06 19.89 -24.41
C SER A 12 -4.07 19.33 -22.98
N ARG A 13 -3.44 20.06 -22.05
CA ARG A 13 -3.43 19.72 -20.62
C ARG A 13 -4.86 19.82 -20.10
N ALA A 14 -5.48 18.68 -19.80
CA ALA A 14 -6.80 18.64 -19.18
C ALA A 14 -6.77 19.47 -17.89
N VAL A 15 -7.73 20.39 -17.74
CA VAL A 15 -7.92 21.16 -16.51
C VAL A 15 -8.35 20.18 -15.43
N ALA A 16 -7.55 20.04 -14.38
CA ALA A 16 -7.91 19.20 -13.24
C ALA A 16 -9.25 19.67 -12.65
N PRO A 17 -10.18 18.76 -12.32
CA PRO A 17 -11.45 19.15 -11.71
C PRO A 17 -11.22 19.93 -10.42
N ASP A 18 -12.06 20.93 -10.17
CA ASP A 18 -12.04 21.76 -8.96
C ASP A 18 -12.36 20.90 -7.74
N ARG A 19 -11.33 20.49 -6.97
CA ARG A 19 -11.43 19.56 -5.84
C ARG A 19 -11.81 20.26 -4.51
N THR A 20 -12.67 21.28 -4.53
CA THR A 20 -13.13 21.94 -3.29
C THR A 20 -14.29 21.17 -2.62
N HIS A 21 -14.08 19.91 -2.26
CA HIS A 21 -14.96 19.22 -1.31
C HIS A 21 -14.43 19.48 0.10
N THR A 22 -15.12 20.34 0.86
CA THR A 22 -14.88 20.48 2.30
C THR A 22 -15.42 19.24 3.02
N PHE A 23 -14.55 18.29 3.30
CA PHE A 23 -14.87 17.12 4.12
C PHE A 23 -15.10 17.55 5.58
N ALA A 24 -16.14 17.03 6.21
CA ALA A 24 -16.32 17.14 7.67
C ALA A 24 -15.06 16.58 8.34
N ARG A 25 -14.37 17.43 9.11
CA ARG A 25 -13.08 17.07 9.73
C ARG A 25 -13.28 15.98 10.78
N PRO A 26 -12.26 15.16 11.05
CA PRO A 26 -12.27 14.15 12.13
C PRO A 26 -12.65 14.66 13.53
N ALA A 27 -12.65 15.98 13.77
CA ALA A 27 -13.03 16.59 15.05
C ALA A 27 -14.50 16.33 15.47
N GLU A 28 -15.35 15.86 14.55
CA GLU A 28 -16.72 15.42 14.87
C GLU A 28 -16.80 13.95 15.30
N TRP A 29 -15.70 13.21 15.29
CA TRP A 29 -15.72 11.79 15.63
C TRP A 29 -15.61 11.60 17.14
N PRO A 30 -16.43 10.72 17.74
CA PRO A 30 -16.28 10.37 19.14
C PRO A 30 -14.82 9.95 19.43
N PRO A 31 -14.16 10.49 20.47
CA PRO A 31 -12.80 10.10 20.82
C PRO A 31 -12.62 8.58 20.96
N ALA A 32 -13.66 7.87 21.39
CA ALA A 32 -13.69 6.41 21.48
C ALA A 32 -13.53 5.68 20.14
N LEU A 33 -13.90 6.30 19.01
CA LEU A 33 -13.66 5.76 17.66
C LEU A 33 -12.22 5.98 17.19
N LEU A 34 -11.51 6.94 17.76
CA LEU A 34 -10.12 7.25 17.42
C LEU A 34 -9.14 6.50 18.34
N PHE A 35 -9.51 6.31 19.60
CA PHE A 35 -8.68 5.68 20.62
C PHE A 35 -9.55 4.82 21.54
N PRO A 36 -9.82 3.55 21.18
CA PRO A 36 -10.45 2.64 22.12
C PRO A 36 -9.58 2.46 23.38
N SER A 37 -10.20 2.12 24.52
CA SER A 37 -9.55 2.15 25.83
C SER A 37 -8.37 1.18 26.00
N ILE A 38 -8.27 0.16 25.14
CA ILE A 38 -7.18 -0.83 25.16
C ILE A 38 -5.90 -0.36 24.46
N TYR A 39 -5.91 0.82 23.83
CA TYR A 39 -4.81 1.28 23.00
C TYR A 39 -3.92 2.29 23.73
N ASP A 40 -2.60 2.14 23.56
CA ASP A 40 -1.65 3.19 23.93
C ASP A 40 -1.64 4.27 22.83
N PRO A 41 -2.10 5.50 23.09
CA PRO A 41 -2.07 6.57 22.10
C PRO A 41 -0.63 6.96 21.70
N ALA A 42 0.39 6.62 22.50
CA ALA A 42 1.79 6.86 22.16
C ALA A 42 2.30 5.97 21.02
N ASP A 43 1.64 4.84 20.75
CA ASP A 43 1.99 3.89 19.69
C ASP A 43 0.91 3.79 18.59
N ALA A 44 0.14 4.87 18.45
CA ALA A 44 -0.82 5.06 17.36
C ALA A 44 -0.23 5.95 16.27
N SER A 45 -0.43 5.56 15.01
CA SER A 45 -0.17 6.43 13.86
C SER A 45 -1.47 6.76 13.14
N VAL A 46 -1.60 8.02 12.75
CA VAL A 46 -2.77 8.56 12.06
C VAL A 46 -2.32 9.12 10.72
N SER A 47 -2.96 8.66 9.65
CA SER A 47 -2.76 9.20 8.29
C SER A 47 -4.09 9.70 7.77
N ILE A 48 -4.11 10.92 7.22
CA ILE A 48 -5.31 11.54 6.64
C ILE A 48 -5.05 11.76 5.15
N GLY A 49 -5.93 11.23 4.31
CA GLY A 49 -5.90 11.41 2.87
C GLY A 49 -6.59 12.69 2.41
N GLU A 50 -6.25 13.16 1.21
CA GLU A 50 -6.88 14.34 0.61
C GLU A 50 -8.40 14.17 0.41
N GLY A 51 -8.86 12.93 0.22
CA GLY A 51 -10.28 12.58 0.07
C GLY A 51 -11.07 12.41 1.37
N GLY A 52 -10.50 12.80 2.52
CA GLY A 52 -11.11 12.59 3.83
C GLY A 52 -11.04 11.13 4.32
N ASP A 53 -10.21 10.31 3.67
CA ASP A 53 -9.83 8.98 4.15
C ASP A 53 -9.03 9.12 5.45
N LEU A 54 -9.35 8.32 6.45
CA LEU A 54 -8.56 8.22 7.68
C LEU A 54 -8.05 6.80 7.83
N ARG A 55 -6.73 6.66 7.94
CA ARG A 55 -6.11 5.44 8.43
C ARG A 55 -5.62 5.65 9.86
N LEU A 56 -6.10 4.83 10.76
CA LEU A 56 -5.56 4.66 12.11
C LEU A 56 -4.81 3.33 12.14
N ARG A 57 -3.59 3.35 12.66
CA ARG A 57 -2.84 2.13 12.93
C ARG A 57 -2.45 2.13 14.40
N HIS A 58 -2.82 1.07 15.08
CA HIS A 58 -2.56 0.88 16.50
C HIS A 58 -1.79 -0.41 16.74
N HIS A 59 -0.94 -0.39 17.78
CA HIS A 59 -0.33 -1.58 18.32
C HIS A 59 -0.91 -1.89 19.70
N VAL A 60 -1.18 -3.17 19.94
CA VAL A 60 -1.68 -3.67 21.23
C VAL A 60 -0.75 -4.75 21.72
N ALA A 61 -0.12 -4.51 22.86
CA ALA A 61 0.61 -5.52 23.61
C ALA A 61 -0.37 -6.31 24.48
N ASP A 62 -0.01 -7.57 24.78
CA ASP A 62 -0.73 -8.41 25.75
C ASP A 62 -2.23 -8.67 25.44
N ALA A 63 -2.64 -8.54 24.18
CA ALA A 63 -3.98 -8.84 23.71
C ALA A 63 -3.96 -9.86 22.56
N SER A 64 -4.99 -10.70 22.47
CA SER A 64 -5.21 -11.58 21.33
C SER A 64 -5.86 -10.83 20.16
N TYR A 65 -5.65 -11.30 18.94
CA TYR A 65 -6.30 -10.73 17.75
C TYR A 65 -7.84 -10.75 17.87
N THR A 66 -8.41 -11.78 18.52
CA THR A 66 -9.85 -11.90 18.76
C THR A 66 -10.38 -10.83 19.71
N GLU A 67 -9.64 -10.49 20.77
CA GLU A 67 -10.03 -9.43 21.72
C GLU A 67 -9.98 -8.04 21.08
N VAL A 68 -8.94 -7.79 20.29
CA VAL A 68 -8.78 -6.55 19.52
C VAL A 68 -9.91 -6.40 18.50
N ALA A 69 -10.27 -7.49 17.80
CA ALA A 69 -11.39 -7.53 16.86
C ALA A 69 -12.75 -7.29 17.53
N ALA A 70 -13.01 -7.95 18.65
CA ALA A 70 -14.24 -7.77 19.42
C ALA A 70 -14.40 -6.33 19.89
N THR A 71 -13.31 -5.71 20.35
CA THR A 71 -13.30 -4.31 20.82
C THR A 71 -13.65 -3.35 19.69
N TRP A 72 -13.05 -3.48 18.51
CA TRP A 72 -13.42 -2.65 17.35
C TRP A 72 -14.87 -2.87 16.91
N GLY A 73 -15.34 -4.12 16.94
CA GLY A 73 -16.74 -4.44 16.65
C GLY A 73 -17.70 -3.72 17.59
N GLU A 74 -17.48 -3.79 18.90
CA GLU A 74 -18.29 -3.12 19.91
C GLU A 74 -18.26 -1.59 19.76
N VAL A 75 -17.07 -1.02 19.55
CA VAL A 75 -16.87 0.42 19.38
C VAL A 75 -17.63 0.95 18.16
N LEU A 76 -17.51 0.27 17.01
CA LEU A 76 -18.19 0.68 15.78
C LEU A 76 -19.71 0.48 15.87
N GLU A 77 -20.17 -0.64 16.42
CA GLU A 77 -21.60 -0.93 16.54
C GLU A 77 -22.30 0.01 17.54
N THR A 78 -21.67 0.30 18.67
CA THR A 78 -22.15 1.32 19.62
C THR A 78 -22.15 2.72 18.99
N GLY A 79 -21.20 2.99 18.08
CA GLY A 79 -21.15 4.20 17.27
C GLY A 79 -22.23 4.30 16.17
N GLY A 80 -23.11 3.30 16.05
CA GLY A 80 -24.19 3.28 15.06
C GLY A 80 -23.80 2.74 13.69
N PHE A 81 -22.66 2.05 13.57
CA PHE A 81 -22.27 1.36 12.35
C PHE A 81 -22.82 -0.06 12.32
N THR A 82 -23.23 -0.52 11.14
CA THR A 82 -23.71 -1.89 10.92
C THR A 82 -22.61 -2.72 10.26
N ARG A 83 -22.28 -3.86 10.87
CA ARG A 83 -21.28 -4.79 10.34
C ARG A 83 -21.72 -5.38 9.00
N VAL A 84 -20.82 -5.40 8.02
CA VAL A 84 -20.96 -6.08 6.74
C VAL A 84 -20.41 -7.49 6.87
N THR A 85 -21.21 -8.49 6.50
CA THR A 85 -20.84 -9.90 6.59
C THR A 85 -20.61 -10.51 5.20
N PRO A 86 -19.78 -11.58 5.09
CA PRO A 86 -18.98 -12.18 6.16
C PRO A 86 -17.70 -11.39 6.45
N CYS A 87 -17.19 -11.50 7.68
CA CYS A 87 -15.82 -11.14 8.00
C CYS A 87 -14.86 -12.27 7.63
N VAL A 88 -13.62 -11.92 7.30
CA VAL A 88 -12.53 -12.88 7.15
C VAL A 88 -11.93 -13.15 8.52
N GLU A 89 -11.82 -14.42 8.90
CA GLU A 89 -11.27 -14.87 10.18
C GLU A 89 -9.97 -15.64 9.94
N ALA A 90 -8.93 -15.34 10.73
CA ALA A 90 -7.61 -15.98 10.80
C ALA A 90 -6.83 -16.17 9.46
N PRO A 91 -5.48 -16.05 9.46
CA PRO A 91 -4.62 -15.54 10.53
C PRO A 91 -4.69 -14.00 10.66
N ARG A 92 -5.51 -13.35 9.83
CA ARG A 92 -5.92 -11.95 9.96
C ARG A 92 -7.44 -11.90 10.14
N HIS A 93 -7.90 -10.93 10.91
CA HIS A 93 -9.33 -10.62 11.03
C HIS A 93 -9.62 -9.36 10.22
N THR A 94 -10.43 -9.49 9.16
CA THR A 94 -10.77 -8.36 8.30
C THR A 94 -12.30 -8.25 8.19
N CYS A 95 -12.84 -7.09 8.53
CA CYS A 95 -14.27 -6.80 8.50
C CYS A 95 -14.53 -5.41 7.93
N ALA A 96 -15.76 -5.19 7.48
CA ALA A 96 -16.26 -3.87 7.15
C ALA A 96 -17.50 -3.50 7.96
N TRP A 97 -17.74 -2.21 8.13
CA TRP A 97 -18.96 -1.64 8.69
C TRP A 97 -19.46 -0.48 7.83
N ILE A 98 -20.78 -0.27 7.81
CA ILE A 98 -21.45 0.83 7.09
C ILE A 98 -22.33 1.58 8.08
N GLY A 99 -22.22 2.90 8.09
CA GLY A 99 -23.00 3.79 8.96
C GLY A 99 -22.64 5.23 8.65
N HIS A 100 -23.56 6.16 8.94
CA HIS A 100 -23.34 7.60 8.74
C HIS A 100 -22.69 7.89 7.38
N ASP A 101 -23.34 7.44 6.29
CA ASP A 101 -22.92 7.67 4.89
C ASP A 101 -21.49 7.25 4.52
N ARG A 102 -20.86 6.45 5.39
CA ARG A 102 -19.48 6.01 5.29
C ARG A 102 -19.36 4.51 5.43
N ARG A 103 -18.19 4.05 5.00
CA ARG A 103 -17.73 2.69 5.22
C ARG A 103 -16.42 2.70 6.00
N VAL A 104 -16.28 1.72 6.88
CA VAL A 104 -15.10 1.49 7.71
C VAL A 104 -14.57 0.10 7.43
N GLY A 105 -13.32 -0.03 7.04
CA GLY A 105 -12.59 -1.29 7.04
C GLY A 105 -11.76 -1.43 8.31
N VAL A 106 -11.77 -2.59 8.94
CA VAL A 106 -10.85 -2.93 10.03
C VAL A 106 -10.10 -4.18 9.63
N ASP A 107 -8.77 -4.10 9.62
CA ASP A 107 -7.87 -5.21 9.37
C ASP A 107 -6.94 -5.39 10.57
N ILE A 108 -6.93 -6.60 11.13
CA ILE A 108 -6.21 -6.94 12.35
C ILE A 108 -5.30 -8.11 12.06
N GLY A 109 -4.01 -7.96 12.36
CA GLY A 109 -3.00 -8.97 12.14
C GLY A 109 -2.00 -9.08 13.29
N ALA A 110 -1.42 -10.26 13.46
CA ALA A 110 -0.31 -10.45 14.39
C ALA A 110 1.00 -9.89 13.81
N ARG A 111 1.85 -9.34 14.68
CA ARG A 111 3.24 -9.00 14.39
C ARG A 111 4.17 -10.09 14.91
N GLY A 112 5.40 -10.14 14.37
CA GLY A 112 6.39 -11.16 14.70
C GLY A 112 6.91 -11.13 16.15
N ASN A 113 6.61 -10.08 16.92
CA ASN A 113 6.97 -9.91 18.34
C ASN A 113 5.81 -10.25 19.30
N GLY A 114 4.69 -10.77 18.79
CA GLY A 114 3.51 -11.07 19.61
C GLY A 114 2.56 -9.89 19.82
N GLU A 115 2.85 -8.72 19.27
CA GLU A 115 1.91 -7.59 19.23
C GLU A 115 0.80 -7.84 18.21
N VAL A 116 -0.35 -7.22 18.44
CA VAL A 116 -1.43 -7.14 17.46
C VAL A 116 -1.43 -5.76 16.83
N GLU A 117 -1.45 -5.72 15.50
CA GLU A 117 -1.65 -4.50 14.72
C GLU A 117 -3.10 -4.43 14.26
N ALA A 118 -3.76 -3.31 14.54
CA ALA A 118 -5.07 -2.98 13.99
C ALA A 118 -4.94 -1.78 13.05
N THR A 119 -5.32 -1.97 11.79
CA THR A 119 -5.50 -0.89 10.81
C THR A 119 -6.99 -0.62 10.62
N VAL A 120 -7.44 0.58 10.95
CA VAL A 120 -8.81 1.05 10.70
C VAL A 120 -8.78 2.08 9.59
N GLN A 121 -9.62 1.88 8.58
CA GLN A 121 -9.67 2.70 7.39
C GLN A 121 -11.08 3.24 7.18
N TRP A 122 -11.21 4.55 7.17
CA TRP A 122 -12.46 5.25 6.96
C TRP A 122 -12.54 5.75 5.54
N LEU A 123 -13.44 5.20 4.74
CA LEU A 123 -13.55 5.57 3.34
C LEU A 123 -14.22 6.94 3.17
N PRO A 124 -13.97 7.62 2.04
CA PRO A 124 -14.69 8.84 1.69
C PRO A 124 -16.21 8.64 1.77
N VAL A 125 -16.92 9.70 2.16
CA VAL A 125 -18.39 9.72 2.21
C VAL A 125 -18.97 9.32 0.85
N GLY A 126 -19.94 8.42 0.87
CA GLY A 126 -20.62 7.94 -0.34
C GLY A 126 -19.78 7.05 -1.24
N HIS A 127 -18.54 6.70 -0.85
CA HIS A 127 -17.72 5.73 -1.59
C HIS A 127 -18.46 4.41 -1.70
N GLN A 128 -18.47 3.84 -2.91
CA GLN A 128 -19.03 2.52 -3.19
C GLN A 128 -17.97 1.68 -3.89
N PRO A 129 -17.74 0.43 -3.47
CA PRO A 129 -16.85 -0.48 -4.17
C PRO A 129 -17.26 -0.67 -5.62
N VAL A 130 -16.28 -0.96 -6.47
CA VAL A 130 -16.51 -1.15 -7.89
C VAL A 130 -17.31 -2.44 -8.12
N SER A 131 -18.55 -2.32 -8.57
CA SER A 131 -19.42 -3.48 -8.78
C SER A 131 -19.02 -4.33 -10.00
N SER A 132 -18.32 -3.75 -10.97
CA SER A 132 -17.87 -4.43 -12.18
C SER A 132 -16.42 -4.08 -12.50
N LEU A 133 -15.56 -5.09 -12.47
CA LEU A 133 -14.14 -4.97 -12.76
C LEU A 133 -13.82 -5.55 -14.14
N PRO A 134 -12.79 -5.03 -14.83
CA PRO A 134 -12.35 -5.55 -16.11
C PRO A 134 -11.78 -6.97 -15.97
N GLY A 135 -11.98 -7.79 -17.00
CA GLY A 135 -11.44 -9.14 -17.08
C GLY A 135 -12.17 -10.18 -16.21
N PRO A 136 -11.77 -11.46 -16.32
CA PRO A 136 -12.41 -12.54 -15.58
C PRO A 136 -12.04 -12.54 -14.10
N CYS A 137 -12.95 -13.01 -13.24
CA CYS A 137 -12.63 -13.36 -11.86
C CYS A 137 -11.90 -14.70 -11.85
N VAL A 138 -10.63 -14.70 -11.47
CA VAL A 138 -9.78 -15.90 -11.44
C VAL A 138 -9.10 -16.04 -10.08
N LYS A 139 -8.77 -17.26 -9.67
CA LYS A 139 -7.93 -17.45 -8.48
C LYS A 139 -6.55 -16.83 -8.75
N PRO A 140 -6.08 -15.84 -7.97
CA PRO A 140 -4.74 -15.29 -8.16
C PRO A 140 -3.69 -16.40 -8.08
N PRO A 141 -2.66 -16.39 -8.95
CA PRO A 141 -1.59 -17.38 -8.88
C PRO A 141 -0.91 -17.36 -7.52
N THR A 142 -0.65 -18.54 -6.95
CA THR A 142 0.23 -18.67 -5.79
C THR A 142 1.66 -18.73 -6.28
N GLN A 143 2.43 -17.69 -6.00
CA GLN A 143 3.79 -17.56 -6.49
C GLN A 143 4.69 -17.02 -5.39
N ALA A 144 5.97 -17.40 -5.46
CA ALA A 144 7.01 -16.84 -4.63
C ALA A 144 8.27 -16.60 -5.47
N ARG A 145 9.07 -15.64 -5.03
CA ARG A 145 10.32 -15.27 -5.66
C ARG A 145 11.32 -14.92 -4.58
N GLU A 146 12.51 -15.49 -4.72
CA GLU A 146 13.62 -15.22 -3.83
C GLU A 146 14.65 -14.31 -4.51
N ILE A 147 15.14 -13.31 -3.78
CA ILE A 147 16.21 -12.42 -4.24
C ILE A 147 17.21 -12.26 -3.09
N LEU A 148 18.49 -12.48 -3.38
CA LEU A 148 19.57 -12.19 -2.44
C LEU A 148 20.04 -10.75 -2.63
N VAL A 149 20.00 -9.95 -1.56
CA VAL A 149 20.53 -8.59 -1.55
C VAL A 149 21.76 -8.56 -0.65
N THR A 150 22.92 -8.34 -1.25
CA THR A 150 24.18 -8.13 -0.55
C THR A 150 24.43 -6.63 -0.43
N SER A 151 24.56 -6.15 0.80
CA SER A 151 24.83 -4.75 1.12
C SER A 151 26.23 -4.63 1.72
N SER A 152 27.05 -3.70 1.20
CA SER A 152 28.40 -3.45 1.70
C SER A 152 28.67 -1.96 1.90
N GLY A 153 29.41 -1.63 2.97
CA GLY A 153 29.65 -0.23 3.36
C GLY A 153 30.79 -0.10 4.37
N ILE A 154 31.12 1.15 4.71
CA ILE A 154 32.04 1.47 5.81
C ILE A 154 31.18 1.97 6.98
N ASP A 155 31.31 1.36 8.16
CA ASP A 155 30.57 1.77 9.35
C ASP A 155 31.13 3.06 9.99
N GLN A 156 30.53 3.50 11.09
CA GLN A 156 30.95 4.73 11.79
C GLN A 156 32.34 4.62 12.42
N GLN A 157 32.90 3.41 12.52
CA GLN A 157 34.24 3.14 13.04
C GLN A 157 35.29 3.07 11.92
N GLY A 158 34.88 3.20 10.66
CA GLY A 158 35.78 3.08 9.52
C GLY A 158 36.04 1.64 9.08
N GLU A 159 35.30 0.65 9.62
CA GLU A 159 35.45 -0.75 9.25
C GLU A 159 34.55 -1.11 8.06
N PHE A 160 35.08 -1.88 7.12
CA PHE A 160 34.27 -2.44 6.04
C PHE A 160 33.34 -3.52 6.58
N ARG A 161 32.05 -3.40 6.29
CA ARG A 161 31.01 -4.36 6.62
C ARG A 161 30.32 -4.84 5.35
N GLU A 162 30.02 -6.12 5.33
CA GLU A 162 29.17 -6.74 4.32
C GLU A 162 28.14 -7.61 5.02
N SER A 163 26.90 -7.53 4.55
CA SER A 163 25.81 -8.40 4.98
C SER A 163 24.98 -8.79 3.77
N SER A 164 24.33 -9.96 3.87
CA SER A 164 23.40 -10.41 2.83
C SER A 164 22.05 -10.74 3.46
N VAL A 165 20.98 -10.33 2.81
CA VAL A 165 19.60 -10.57 3.22
C VAL A 165 18.87 -11.26 2.07
N ARG A 166 18.16 -12.35 2.40
CA ARG A 166 17.29 -13.07 1.48
C ARG A 166 15.89 -12.46 1.55
N TRP A 167 15.40 -11.95 0.42
CA TRP A 167 14.05 -11.44 0.27
C TRP A 167 13.16 -12.52 -0.35
N LEU A 168 12.06 -12.86 0.33
CA LEU A 168 11.03 -13.74 -0.20
C LEU A 168 9.79 -12.90 -0.51
N LEU A 169 9.57 -12.63 -1.80
CA LEU A 169 8.36 -11.97 -2.29
C LEU A 169 7.35 -13.05 -2.64
N SER A 170 6.17 -13.05 -2.05
CA SER A 170 5.12 -14.03 -2.33
C SER A 170 3.78 -13.38 -2.62
N THR A 171 2.89 -14.14 -3.26
CA THR A 171 1.47 -13.79 -3.36
C THR A 171 0.92 -13.48 -1.97
N THR A 172 0.50 -12.24 -1.76
CA THR A 172 0.16 -11.74 -0.42
C THR A 172 -1.04 -10.80 -0.48
N PRO A 173 -2.05 -10.96 0.40
CA PRO A 173 -3.05 -9.93 0.63
C PRO A 173 -2.38 -8.70 1.24
N LEU A 174 -2.53 -7.52 0.64
CA LEU A 174 -1.70 -6.36 1.00
C LEU A 174 -2.50 -5.07 1.28
N ILE A 175 -3.48 -4.74 0.45
CA ILE A 175 -4.17 -3.44 0.50
C ILE A 175 -5.61 -3.59 -0.01
N ASP A 176 -6.57 -2.89 0.58
CA ASP A 176 -7.94 -2.78 0.05
C ASP A 176 -7.99 -1.66 -1.00
N LEU A 177 -7.99 -2.03 -2.29
CA LEU A 177 -7.89 -1.09 -3.41
C LEU A 177 -9.24 -0.51 -3.80
N ASP A 178 -10.36 -1.18 -3.57
CA ASP A 178 -11.67 -0.67 -3.97
C ASP A 178 -12.56 -0.28 -2.79
N GLY A 179 -12.03 -0.35 -1.57
CA GLY A 179 -12.75 -0.01 -0.36
C GLY A 179 -13.83 -1.03 -0.03
N ASP A 180 -13.66 -2.29 -0.43
CA ASP A 180 -14.61 -3.34 -0.11
C ASP A 180 -14.42 -4.00 1.27
N GLY A 181 -13.43 -3.52 2.03
CA GLY A 181 -13.06 -4.08 3.32
C GLY A 181 -12.43 -5.46 3.24
N GLN A 182 -12.22 -6.03 2.05
CA GLN A 182 -11.39 -7.21 1.83
C GLN A 182 -10.01 -6.73 1.34
N LEU A 183 -8.94 -7.34 1.84
CA LEU A 183 -7.61 -7.06 1.30
C LEU A 183 -7.47 -7.67 -0.09
N ASP A 184 -6.97 -6.86 -1.02
CA ASP A 184 -6.61 -7.27 -2.36
C ASP A 184 -5.24 -7.93 -2.41
N VAL A 185 -5.07 -8.78 -3.41
CA VAL A 185 -3.89 -9.65 -3.53
C VAL A 185 -2.91 -9.04 -4.52
N VAL A 186 -1.64 -8.99 -4.13
CA VAL A 186 -0.54 -8.69 -5.03
C VAL A 186 0.24 -9.97 -5.32
N VAL A 187 0.58 -10.19 -6.59
CA VAL A 187 1.30 -11.38 -7.07
C VAL A 187 2.61 -10.93 -7.69
N PRO A 188 3.78 -11.25 -7.11
CA PRO A 188 5.06 -10.92 -7.73
C PRO A 188 5.20 -11.68 -9.05
N HIS A 189 5.87 -11.11 -10.04
CA HIS A 189 6.22 -11.81 -11.28
C HIS A 189 7.39 -12.76 -11.06
N ALA A 190 7.36 -13.90 -11.75
CA ALA A 190 8.38 -14.94 -11.60
C ALA A 190 9.71 -14.50 -12.20
N GLU A 191 9.61 -13.65 -13.23
CA GLU A 191 10.71 -13.07 -13.98
C GLU A 191 10.61 -11.53 -13.95
N GLY A 192 11.71 -10.85 -14.31
CA GLY A 192 11.75 -9.38 -14.43
C GLY A 192 12.19 -8.63 -13.16
N GLY A 193 13.08 -7.64 -13.30
CA GLY A 193 13.73 -6.97 -12.16
C GLY A 193 14.83 -7.82 -11.54
N THR A 194 15.91 -7.21 -11.05
CA THR A 194 17.03 -7.94 -10.41
C THR A 194 17.02 -7.72 -8.90
N CYS A 195 16.55 -6.57 -8.46
CA CYS A 195 16.35 -6.25 -7.04
C CYS A 195 14.88 -6.35 -6.62
N PRO A 196 14.58 -6.51 -5.31
CA PRO A 196 13.20 -6.63 -4.81
C PRO A 196 12.29 -5.47 -5.23
N TRP A 197 12.83 -4.25 -5.26
CA TRP A 197 12.12 -3.03 -5.66
C TRP A 197 11.91 -2.87 -7.18
N GLU A 198 12.46 -3.79 -7.99
CA GLU A 198 12.31 -3.81 -9.44
C GLU A 198 11.36 -4.91 -9.91
N VAL A 199 10.92 -5.78 -8.99
CA VAL A 199 10.03 -6.89 -9.32
C VAL A 199 8.64 -6.33 -9.67
N PRO A 200 8.12 -6.65 -10.87
CA PRO A 200 6.74 -6.33 -11.20
C PRO A 200 5.78 -7.17 -10.36
N HIS A 201 4.66 -6.59 -9.96
CA HIS A 201 3.59 -7.21 -9.20
C HIS A 201 2.27 -7.00 -9.92
N ASP A 202 1.50 -8.06 -10.10
CA ASP A 202 0.12 -7.95 -10.56
C ASP A 202 -0.80 -7.68 -9.37
N ALA A 203 -1.67 -6.67 -9.50
CA ALA A 203 -2.70 -6.34 -8.51
C ALA A 203 -4.03 -7.01 -8.88
N TYR A 204 -4.64 -7.71 -7.93
CA TYR A 204 -5.92 -8.38 -8.06
C TYR A 204 -6.93 -7.85 -7.06
N VAL A 205 -8.00 -7.22 -7.54
CA VAL A 205 -9.13 -6.84 -6.69
C VAL A 205 -9.97 -8.07 -6.41
N MET A 206 -10.11 -8.43 -5.13
CA MET A 206 -10.67 -9.70 -4.69
C MET A 206 -12.18 -9.64 -4.55
N ARG A 207 -12.83 -10.78 -4.83
CA ARG A 207 -14.26 -11.02 -4.65
C ARG A 207 -14.42 -12.42 -4.07
N GLY A 208 -14.36 -12.50 -2.73
CA GLY A 208 -14.33 -13.79 -2.05
C GLY A 208 -13.05 -14.57 -2.40
N SER A 209 -13.16 -15.66 -3.15
CA SER A 209 -12.04 -16.58 -3.44
C SER A 209 -11.36 -16.38 -4.81
N CYS A 210 -11.87 -15.50 -5.66
CA CYS A 210 -11.25 -15.10 -6.92
C CYS A 210 -11.01 -13.60 -6.94
N GLY A 211 -10.20 -13.11 -7.89
CA GLY A 211 -9.95 -11.69 -8.08
C GLY A 211 -9.83 -11.32 -9.55
N HIS A 212 -10.02 -10.04 -9.84
CA HIS A 212 -9.86 -9.44 -11.16
C HIS A 212 -8.50 -8.75 -11.22
N ARG A 213 -7.66 -9.15 -12.18
CA ARG A 213 -6.37 -8.49 -12.40
C ARG A 213 -6.60 -7.09 -12.95
N ILE A 214 -6.29 -6.08 -12.14
CA ILE A 214 -6.48 -4.69 -12.53
C ILE A 214 -5.21 -4.03 -13.06
N GLY A 215 -4.04 -4.64 -12.98
CA GLY A 215 -2.83 -4.10 -13.63
C GLY A 215 -1.54 -4.62 -13.03
N THR A 216 -0.43 -4.00 -13.42
CA THR A 216 0.91 -4.32 -12.93
C THR A 216 1.58 -3.07 -12.39
N PHE A 217 2.26 -3.18 -11.26
CA PHE A 217 3.08 -2.13 -10.69
C PHE A 217 4.48 -2.65 -10.33
N ILE A 218 5.43 -1.76 -10.11
CA ILE A 218 6.81 -2.06 -9.71
C ILE A 218 7.14 -1.26 -8.46
N GLY A 219 7.72 -1.92 -7.45
CA GLY A 219 8.12 -1.34 -6.17
C GLY A 219 7.31 -1.91 -5.01
N PHE A 220 7.56 -1.41 -3.81
CA PHE A 220 6.79 -1.76 -2.62
C PHE A 220 5.65 -0.77 -2.43
N VAL A 221 4.45 -1.27 -2.11
CA VAL A 221 3.30 -0.41 -1.81
C VAL A 221 3.63 0.49 -0.62
N ASP A 222 3.56 1.79 -0.84
CA ASP A 222 3.84 2.80 0.16
C ASP A 222 2.62 3.04 1.06
N VAL A 223 2.87 3.48 2.29
CA VAL A 223 1.82 3.76 3.28
C VAL A 223 0.82 4.80 2.81
N SER A 224 1.25 5.75 1.96
CA SER A 224 0.37 6.77 1.37
C SER A 224 -0.72 6.17 0.48
N SER A 225 -0.49 4.98 -0.10
CA SER A 225 -1.51 4.29 -0.90
C SER A 225 -2.80 4.09 -0.11
N HIS A 226 -2.70 3.75 1.18
CA HIS A 226 -3.87 3.48 2.02
C HIS A 226 -4.76 4.70 2.28
N VAL A 227 -4.31 5.91 1.96
CA VAL A 227 -5.11 7.13 2.09
C VAL A 227 -5.19 7.89 0.77
N ALA A 228 -4.73 7.27 -0.32
CA ALA A 228 -4.77 7.85 -1.64
C ALA A 228 -6.22 7.96 -2.15
N GLY A 229 -6.43 8.83 -3.14
CA GLY A 229 -7.74 9.02 -3.75
C GLY A 229 -8.22 7.77 -4.50
N PHE A 230 -9.51 7.75 -4.80
CA PHE A 230 -10.10 6.74 -5.68
C PHE A 230 -10.32 7.34 -7.06
N ASP A 231 -9.83 6.65 -8.08
CA ASP A 231 -10.12 6.93 -9.48
C ASP A 231 -10.89 5.75 -10.08
N HIS A 232 -12.04 6.04 -10.68
CA HIS A 232 -13.00 5.01 -11.15
C HIS A 232 -13.34 3.96 -10.06
N GLY A 233 -13.36 4.37 -8.79
CA GLY A 233 -13.63 3.52 -7.63
C GLY A 233 -12.47 2.63 -7.18
N ILE A 234 -11.29 2.74 -7.81
CA ILE A 234 -10.06 2.05 -7.42
C ILE A 234 -9.06 3.08 -6.89
N ARG A 235 -8.47 2.76 -5.75
CA ARG A 235 -7.46 3.53 -5.05
C ARG A 235 -6.21 3.69 -5.91
N GLU A 236 -5.69 4.91 -5.95
CA GLU A 236 -4.37 5.17 -6.51
C GLU A 236 -3.31 4.39 -5.71
N LEU A 237 -2.38 3.75 -6.43
CA LEU A 237 -1.33 2.96 -5.81
C LEU A 237 -0.02 3.75 -5.85
N HIS A 238 0.57 3.98 -4.70
CA HIS A 238 1.88 4.58 -4.59
C HIS A 238 2.89 3.50 -4.23
N THR A 239 4.04 3.53 -4.90
CA THR A 239 5.14 2.64 -4.57
C THR A 239 6.38 3.44 -4.29
N ALA A 240 7.18 2.94 -3.35
CA ALA A 240 8.46 3.54 -3.00
C ALA A 240 9.56 2.48 -2.99
N ALA A 241 10.76 2.92 -3.34
CA ALA A 241 11.98 2.14 -3.30
C ALA A 241 13.13 3.04 -2.88
N SER A 242 14.04 2.51 -2.06
CA SER A 242 15.24 3.20 -1.62
C SER A 242 16.40 2.21 -1.64
N TRP A 243 17.49 2.55 -2.32
CA TRP A 243 18.69 1.72 -2.40
C TRP A 243 19.92 2.59 -2.61
N ALA A 244 21.11 2.09 -2.27
CA ALA A 244 22.35 2.77 -2.61
C ALA A 244 23.16 1.94 -3.61
N THR A 245 23.87 2.61 -4.51
CA THR A 245 24.83 1.98 -5.42
C THR A 245 26.20 2.63 -5.26
N ARG A 246 27.26 1.90 -5.59
CA ARG A 246 28.60 2.47 -5.70
C ARG A 246 28.90 2.71 -7.17
N GLY A 247 28.78 3.97 -7.61
CA GLY A 247 29.05 4.36 -8.99
C GLY A 247 30.56 4.47 -9.27
N GLY A 248 31.05 3.72 -10.26
CA GLY A 248 32.37 3.91 -10.88
C GLY A 248 33.55 4.10 -9.90
N ALA A 249 34.33 5.17 -10.11
CA ALA A 249 35.56 5.46 -9.34
C ALA A 249 35.33 6.15 -7.98
N SER A 250 34.08 6.49 -7.62
CA SER A 250 33.77 7.13 -6.33
C SER A 250 33.69 6.10 -5.21
N MET A 251 34.39 6.34 -4.10
CA MET A 251 34.23 5.50 -2.90
C MET A 251 32.93 5.79 -2.13
N VAL A 252 32.31 6.95 -2.37
CA VAL A 252 31.07 7.38 -1.72
C VAL A 252 29.88 6.83 -2.51
N PRO A 253 29.00 6.02 -1.88
CA PRO A 253 27.78 5.54 -2.52
C PRO A 253 26.79 6.66 -2.86
N ASP A 254 26.08 6.48 -3.95
CA ASP A 254 24.91 7.28 -4.30
C ASP A 254 23.67 6.56 -3.76
N HIS A 255 22.90 7.25 -2.95
CA HIS A 255 21.58 6.82 -2.50
C HIS A 255 20.55 7.24 -3.54
N HIS A 256 19.66 6.32 -3.86
CA HIS A 256 18.60 6.49 -4.84
C HIS A 256 17.26 6.25 -4.15
N GLU A 257 16.30 7.11 -4.46
CA GLU A 257 14.91 6.88 -4.12
C GLU A 257 14.10 6.93 -5.39
N ARG A 258 13.10 6.05 -5.49
CA ARG A 258 12.16 6.05 -6.60
C ARG A 258 10.75 5.91 -6.07
N THR A 259 9.91 6.86 -6.43
CA THR A 259 8.47 6.82 -6.16
C THR A 259 7.74 6.67 -7.48
N ARG A 260 6.70 5.83 -7.50
CA ARG A 260 5.84 5.68 -8.67
C ARG A 260 4.39 5.72 -8.25
N HIS A 261 3.58 6.43 -9.02
CA HIS A 261 2.14 6.53 -8.80
C HIS A 261 1.41 5.84 -9.94
N TYR A 262 0.43 5.01 -9.59
CA TYR A 262 -0.42 4.30 -10.53
C TYR A 262 -1.88 4.68 -10.30
N ALA A 263 -2.59 5.01 -11.38
CA ALA A 263 -4.02 5.30 -11.35
C ALA A 263 -4.77 4.32 -12.24
N PHE A 264 -6.01 4.01 -11.87
CA PHE A 264 -6.87 3.09 -12.64
C PHE A 264 -7.67 3.87 -13.68
N ASP A 265 -7.45 3.58 -14.97
CA ASP A 265 -8.09 4.28 -16.09
C ASP A 265 -9.50 3.75 -16.45
N GLY A 266 -10.13 3.01 -15.54
CA GLY A 266 -11.37 2.25 -15.78
C GLY A 266 -11.16 0.90 -16.47
N ARG A 267 -9.94 0.58 -16.93
CA ARG A 267 -9.60 -0.72 -17.54
C ARG A 267 -8.38 -1.37 -16.91
N ALA A 268 -7.35 -0.59 -16.58
CA ALA A 268 -6.16 -1.07 -15.92
C ALA A 268 -5.48 0.04 -15.09
N MET A 269 -4.69 -0.37 -14.09
CA MET A 269 -3.74 0.49 -13.41
C MET A 269 -2.62 0.86 -14.39
N ARG A 270 -2.37 2.16 -14.49
CA ARG A 270 -1.36 2.77 -15.36
C ARG A 270 -0.41 3.59 -14.51
N LEU A 271 0.88 3.49 -14.82
CA LEU A 271 1.89 4.41 -14.29
C LEU A 271 1.56 5.82 -14.78
N VAL A 272 1.29 6.73 -13.86
CA VAL A 272 0.98 8.15 -14.15
C VAL A 272 2.10 9.09 -13.74
N ASP A 273 2.92 8.70 -12.77
CA ASP A 273 4.10 9.44 -12.34
C ASP A 273 5.23 8.49 -11.92
N ASP A 274 6.47 8.88 -12.24
CA ASP A 274 7.68 8.10 -11.96
C ASP A 274 8.83 9.06 -11.64
N ALA A 275 9.00 9.32 -10.35
CA ALA A 275 10.01 10.24 -9.85
C ALA A 275 11.20 9.45 -9.31
N THR A 276 12.40 9.86 -9.68
CA THR A 276 13.64 9.34 -9.12
C THR A 276 14.45 10.49 -8.56
N SER A 277 14.94 10.33 -7.33
CA SER A 277 15.91 11.22 -6.72
C SER A 277 17.21 10.46 -6.48
N SER A 278 18.33 11.17 -6.48
CA SER A 278 19.62 10.59 -6.11
C SER A 278 20.47 11.62 -5.38
N GLY A 279 21.21 11.15 -4.38
CA GLY A 279 22.08 11.99 -3.56
C GLY A 279 23.25 11.21 -3.01
N ARG A 280 24.37 11.89 -2.77
CA ARG A 280 25.52 11.23 -2.12
C ARG A 280 25.14 10.86 -0.70
N CYS A 281 25.43 9.63 -0.31
CA CYS A 281 25.22 9.17 1.05
C CYS A 281 26.54 8.71 1.68
N HIS A 282 26.97 9.43 2.72
CA HIS A 282 28.23 9.14 3.40
C HIS A 282 28.20 7.86 4.24
N HIS A 283 27.02 7.37 4.60
CA HIS A 283 26.82 6.24 5.52
C HIS A 283 25.86 5.17 5.00
N CYS A 284 25.59 5.14 3.69
CA CYS A 284 24.74 4.10 3.11
C CYS A 284 25.59 2.91 2.65
N SER A 285 25.09 1.70 2.89
CA SER A 285 25.67 0.50 2.29
C SER A 285 25.18 0.35 0.86
N ALA A 286 26.10 0.20 -0.09
CA ALA A 286 25.77 -0.09 -1.48
C ALA A 286 25.19 -1.51 -1.59
N SER A 287 24.06 -1.63 -2.27
CA SER A 287 23.35 -2.88 -2.47
C SER A 287 23.62 -3.47 -3.84
N HIS A 288 23.83 -4.78 -3.87
CA HIS A 288 23.90 -5.60 -5.06
C HIS A 288 22.89 -6.73 -4.94
N CYS A 289 22.15 -7.02 -6.00
CA CYS A 289 21.10 -8.02 -5.99
C CYS A 289 21.43 -9.15 -6.95
N THR A 290 21.16 -10.38 -6.53
CA THR A 290 21.25 -11.57 -7.37
C THR A 290 19.98 -12.40 -7.22
N THR A 291 19.53 -12.93 -8.35
CA THR A 291 18.54 -14.01 -8.37
C THR A 291 19.27 -15.35 -8.30
N PRO A 292 18.82 -16.31 -7.48
CA PRO A 292 19.41 -17.64 -7.41
C PRO A 292 19.35 -18.39 -8.76
#